data_AF-A0A7C1R4Q3-F1
#
_entry.id   AF-A0A7C1R4Q3-F1
#
_cell.length_a   1.000
_cell.length_b   1.000
_cell.length_c   1.000
_cell.angle_alpha   90.00
_cell.angle_beta   90.00
_cell.angle_gamma   90.00
#
_symmetry.space_group_name_H-M   'P 1'
#
loop_
_entity.id
_entity.type
_entity.pdbx_description
1 polymer ?
#
loop_
_entity_poly.entity_id
_entity_poly.type
_entity_poly.pdbx_seq_one_letter_code
_entity_poly.pdbx_strand_id
1 'polypeptide(L)'
;RGKYKLVEKFLIFLVFLMSISFLTTLVIIKPNFLLILKGTIPSFPKNSLYLVLALVGTTVVPYNLFLHSSAVKEKWKSIAHLKEVKKDLLLSITLGGIISASIVITSAVAFYGKGVSLESGIQLGQQLKPLLGSFTNFLFGLGFFAAGMSSALTAPYAAAFASSGVLGWKGGHNSKGFKGIWLGVIVAGLIIAYLRAAFNINPLSIIIFAQVANGFILPVASIFLLFVLNNRQKMGKLVNNIKQNILGSLIILIVSFLGLWNIIKLFLK
;
A
#
# COMPACT_ATOMS: atom_id res chain seq x y z
N ARG A 1 11.05 -10.54 -24.10
CA ARG A 1 10.56 -9.17 -23.79
C ARG A 1 9.05 -8.98 -24.05
N GLY A 2 8.45 -9.54 -25.13
CA GLY A 2 7.01 -9.38 -25.43
C GLY A 2 6.03 -10.10 -24.49
N LYS A 3 6.31 -11.34 -24.08
CA LYS A 3 5.43 -12.14 -23.20
C LYS A 3 5.29 -11.56 -21.78
N TYR A 4 6.35 -10.95 -21.24
CA TYR A 4 6.32 -10.30 -19.90
C TYR A 4 5.36 -9.11 -19.87
N LYS A 5 5.41 -8.23 -20.89
CA LYS A 5 4.48 -7.09 -20.99
C LYS A 5 3.02 -7.53 -21.12
N LEU A 6 2.76 -8.69 -21.72
CA LEU A 6 1.42 -9.23 -21.85
C LEU A 6 0.89 -9.73 -20.50
N VAL A 7 1.71 -10.47 -19.74
CA VAL A 7 1.35 -10.90 -18.38
C VAL A 7 1.13 -9.71 -17.46
N GLU A 8 2.03 -8.73 -17.46
CA GLU A 8 1.90 -7.51 -16.65
C GLU A 8 0.61 -6.74 -16.98
N LYS A 9 0.32 -6.51 -18.27
CA LYS A 9 -0.94 -5.87 -18.70
C LYS A 9 -2.17 -6.66 -18.29
N PHE A 10 -2.12 -7.98 -18.35
CA PHE A 10 -3.21 -8.85 -17.93
C PHE A 10 -3.45 -8.74 -16.40
N LEU A 11 -2.39 -8.75 -15.59
CA LEU A 11 -2.51 -8.55 -14.14
C LEU A 11 -3.08 -7.18 -13.80
N ILE A 12 -2.60 -6.12 -14.47
CA ILE A 12 -3.12 -4.76 -14.29
C ILE A 12 -4.61 -4.70 -14.67
N PHE A 13 -5.00 -5.34 -15.78
CA PHE A 13 -6.40 -5.41 -16.20
C PHE A 13 -7.28 -6.10 -15.15
N LEU A 14 -6.83 -7.20 -14.55
CA LEU A 14 -7.59 -7.89 -13.49
C LEU A 14 -7.72 -7.03 -12.23
N VAL A 15 -6.65 -6.34 -11.81
CA VAL A 15 -6.69 -5.41 -10.66
C VAL A 15 -7.63 -4.24 -10.94
N PHE A 16 -7.60 -3.72 -12.17
CA PHE A 16 -8.52 -2.68 -12.62
C PHE A 16 -9.97 -3.16 -12.57
N LEU A 17 -10.27 -4.35 -13.11
CA LEU A 17 -11.60 -4.93 -13.08
C LEU A 17 -12.12 -5.14 -11.65
N MET A 18 -11.27 -5.59 -10.75
CA MET A 18 -11.59 -5.71 -9.32
C MET A 18 -11.89 -4.34 -8.69
N SER A 19 -11.09 -3.31 -9.03
CA SER A 19 -11.29 -1.95 -8.53
C SER A 19 -12.63 -1.37 -8.99
N ILE A 20 -12.98 -1.54 -10.27
CA ILE A 20 -14.30 -1.15 -10.80
C ILE A 20 -15.41 -1.93 -10.11
N SER A 21 -15.22 -3.21 -9.84
CA SER A 21 -16.22 -4.02 -9.15
C SER A 21 -16.55 -3.47 -7.75
N PHE A 22 -15.55 -3.02 -7.00
CA PHE A 22 -15.77 -2.35 -5.71
C PHE A 22 -16.53 -1.03 -5.84
N LEU A 23 -16.16 -0.20 -6.82
CA LEU A 23 -16.83 1.08 -7.07
C LEU A 23 -18.30 0.88 -7.46
N THR A 24 -18.56 -0.05 -8.38
CA THR A 24 -19.94 -0.36 -8.82
C THR A 24 -20.74 -0.98 -7.68
N THR A 25 -20.14 -1.86 -6.88
CA THR A 25 -20.80 -2.43 -5.69
C THR A 25 -21.20 -1.34 -4.70
N LEU A 26 -20.32 -0.37 -4.44
CA LEU A 26 -20.62 0.78 -3.58
C LEU A 26 -21.86 1.55 -4.06
N VAL A 27 -21.99 1.76 -5.37
CA VAL A 27 -23.17 2.43 -5.96
C VAL A 27 -24.43 1.57 -5.82
N ILE A 28 -24.32 0.26 -6.05
CA ILE A 28 -25.46 -0.68 -5.97
C ILE A 28 -26.01 -0.79 -4.56
N ILE A 29 -25.15 -0.91 -3.54
CA ILE A 29 -25.61 -1.11 -2.15
C ILE A 29 -26.22 0.15 -1.53
N LYS A 30 -26.09 1.32 -2.20
CA LYS A 30 -26.64 2.63 -1.78
C LYS A 30 -26.47 2.86 -0.27
N PRO A 31 -25.22 2.91 0.23
CA PRO A 31 -24.96 3.04 1.65
C PRO A 31 -25.55 4.37 2.17
N ASN A 32 -25.96 4.39 3.44
CA ASN A 32 -26.47 5.61 4.05
C ASN A 32 -25.38 6.69 4.04
N PHE A 33 -25.57 7.71 3.21
CA PHE A 33 -24.60 8.79 3.03
C PHE A 33 -24.34 9.58 4.32
N LEU A 34 -25.36 9.75 5.16
CA LEU A 34 -25.20 10.42 6.45
C LEU A 34 -24.27 9.63 7.39
N LEU A 35 -24.31 8.29 7.35
CA LEU A 35 -23.40 7.46 8.12
C LEU A 35 -21.96 7.55 7.59
N ILE A 36 -21.78 7.63 6.26
CA ILE A 36 -20.47 7.85 5.66
C ILE A 36 -19.89 9.18 6.12
N LEU A 37 -20.67 10.27 6.06
CA LEU A 37 -20.26 11.58 6.54
C LEU A 37 -19.96 11.60 8.03
N LYS A 38 -20.76 10.92 8.86
CA LYS A 38 -20.42 10.77 10.29
C LYS A 38 -19.12 10.01 10.50
N GLY A 39 -18.83 9.02 9.65
CA GLY A 39 -17.60 8.24 9.69
C GLY A 39 -16.33 9.01 9.30
N THR A 40 -16.45 10.19 8.67
CA THR A 40 -15.29 11.05 8.39
C THR A 40 -14.84 11.84 9.61
N ILE A 41 -15.66 11.91 10.66
CA ILE A 41 -15.31 12.52 11.93
C ILE A 41 -14.37 11.57 12.68
N PRO A 42 -13.12 11.97 12.98
CA PRO A 42 -12.16 11.11 13.64
C PRO A 42 -12.67 10.63 15.00
N SER A 43 -12.66 9.32 15.23
CA SER A 43 -12.96 8.70 16.52
C SER A 43 -12.07 7.48 16.74
N PHE A 44 -11.84 7.13 18.01
CA PHE A 44 -11.02 5.97 18.40
C PHE A 44 -11.86 4.95 19.18
N PRO A 45 -12.65 4.11 18.49
CA PRO A 45 -13.35 3.01 19.13
C PRO A 45 -12.42 2.10 19.93
N LYS A 46 -12.93 1.46 20.99
CA LYS A 46 -12.15 0.49 21.77
C LYS A 46 -11.57 -0.59 20.84
N ASN A 47 -10.29 -0.91 21.04
CA ASN A 47 -9.54 -1.88 20.23
C ASN A 47 -9.39 -1.58 18.73
N SER A 48 -9.82 -0.43 18.19
CA SER A 48 -9.68 -0.16 16.73
C SER A 48 -8.32 0.40 16.32
N LEU A 49 -7.55 0.94 17.28
CA LEU A 49 -6.28 1.64 17.01
C LEU A 49 -5.34 0.82 16.12
N TYR A 50 -5.18 -0.48 16.37
CA TYR A 50 -4.29 -1.33 15.56
C TYR A 50 -4.77 -1.48 14.10
N LEU A 51 -6.08 -1.50 13.85
CA LEU A 51 -6.64 -1.54 12.51
C LEU A 51 -6.50 -0.20 11.79
N VAL A 52 -6.75 0.91 12.51
CA VAL A 52 -6.49 2.27 12.00
C VAL A 52 -5.03 2.40 11.59
N LEU A 53 -4.12 1.89 12.43
CA LEU A 53 -2.69 1.88 12.19
C LEU A 53 -2.31 1.02 10.97
N ALA A 54 -2.87 -0.18 10.86
CA ALA A 54 -2.66 -1.02 9.69
C ALA A 54 -3.17 -0.34 8.40
N LEU A 55 -4.31 0.36 8.46
CA LEU A 55 -4.88 1.13 7.34
C LEU A 55 -3.99 2.32 6.96
N VAL A 56 -3.40 3.02 7.92
CA VAL A 56 -2.46 4.11 7.62
C VAL A 56 -1.17 3.52 7.02
N GLY A 57 -0.63 2.46 7.60
CA GLY A 57 0.60 1.80 7.13
C GLY A 57 0.51 1.26 5.70
N THR A 58 -0.66 0.78 5.27
CA THR A 58 -0.88 0.30 3.89
C THR A 58 -0.93 1.43 2.86
N THR A 59 -1.35 2.64 3.26
CA THR A 59 -1.55 3.76 2.33
C THR A 59 -0.27 4.49 1.96
N VAL A 60 0.67 4.59 2.91
CA VAL A 60 1.97 5.23 2.69
C VAL A 60 3.06 4.20 2.94
N VAL A 61 3.30 3.34 1.97
CA VAL A 61 4.31 2.29 2.11
C VAL A 61 5.71 2.88 1.92
N PRO A 62 6.67 2.70 2.85
CA PRO A 62 7.96 3.39 2.81
C PRO A 62 8.75 3.19 1.53
N TYR A 63 8.74 1.98 0.96
CA TYR A 63 9.46 1.70 -0.28
C TYR A 63 8.91 2.48 -1.47
N ASN A 64 7.63 2.88 -1.47
CA ASN A 64 7.04 3.67 -2.56
C ASN A 64 7.69 5.05 -2.66
N LEU A 65 8.21 5.62 -1.57
CA LEU A 65 8.95 6.88 -1.60
C LEU A 65 10.18 6.76 -2.52
N PHE A 66 10.89 5.64 -2.44
CA PHE A 66 12.06 5.35 -3.28
C PHE A 66 11.67 4.90 -4.68
N LEU A 67 10.73 3.94 -4.80
CA LEU A 67 10.29 3.41 -6.09
C LEU A 67 9.71 4.51 -6.98
N HIS A 68 8.85 5.37 -6.43
CA HIS A 68 8.28 6.49 -7.16
C HIS A 68 9.37 7.46 -7.61
N SER A 69 10.34 7.80 -6.74
CA SER A 69 11.44 8.69 -7.10
C SER A 69 12.28 8.15 -8.27
N SER A 70 12.53 6.84 -8.30
CA SER A 70 13.25 6.15 -9.39
C SER A 70 12.42 6.09 -10.67
N ALA A 71 11.13 5.73 -10.57
CA ALA A 71 10.23 5.68 -11.72
C ALA A 71 10.05 7.07 -12.36
N VAL A 72 9.94 8.12 -11.55
CA VAL A 72 9.87 9.50 -12.04
C VAL A 72 11.16 9.87 -12.80
N LYS A 73 12.33 9.52 -12.26
CA LYS A 73 13.63 9.79 -12.90
C LYS A 73 13.77 9.07 -14.25
N GLU A 74 13.21 7.86 -14.39
CA GLU A 74 13.22 7.12 -15.65
C GLU A 74 12.24 7.69 -16.68
N LYS A 75 11.03 8.08 -16.25
CA LYS A 75 9.95 8.55 -17.13
C LYS A 75 10.08 10.02 -17.52
N TRP A 76 10.40 10.91 -16.57
CA TRP A 76 10.53 12.36 -16.80
C TRP A 76 11.98 12.81 -16.57
N LYS A 77 12.63 13.26 -17.65
CA LYS A 77 14.07 13.58 -17.66
C LYS A 77 14.38 15.03 -17.29
N SER A 78 13.37 15.87 -17.04
CA SER A 78 13.53 17.30 -16.80
C SER A 78 12.60 17.80 -15.70
N ILE A 79 13.08 18.80 -14.94
CA ILE A 79 12.34 19.53 -13.92
C ILE A 79 11.12 20.26 -14.52
N ALA A 80 11.12 20.56 -15.83
CA ALA A 80 10.00 21.18 -16.52
C ALA A 80 8.68 20.40 -16.34
N HIS A 81 8.75 19.07 -16.20
CA HIS A 81 7.60 18.20 -16.02
C HIS A 81 7.09 18.11 -14.57
N LEU A 82 7.66 18.87 -13.62
CA LEU A 82 7.29 18.78 -12.21
C LEU A 82 5.78 19.01 -11.98
N LYS A 83 5.13 19.85 -12.79
CA LYS A 83 3.67 20.05 -12.75
C LYS A 83 2.91 18.80 -13.17
N GLU A 84 3.36 18.11 -14.21
CA GLU A 84 2.75 16.86 -14.69
C GLU A 84 2.93 15.74 -13.67
N VAL A 85 4.13 15.59 -13.11
CA VAL A 85 4.43 14.59 -12.07
C VAL A 85 3.51 14.79 -10.86
N LYS A 86 3.29 16.04 -10.42
CA LYS A 86 2.37 16.34 -9.31
C LYS A 86 0.92 15.99 -9.64
N LYS A 87 0.47 16.25 -10.87
CA LYS A 87 -0.89 15.89 -11.32
C LYS A 87 -1.08 14.38 -11.38
N ASP A 88 -0.09 13.66 -11.93
CA ASP A 88 -0.08 12.19 -11.99
C ASP A 88 -0.14 11.56 -10.60
N LEU A 89 0.65 12.10 -9.67
CA LEU A 89 0.66 11.68 -8.27
C LEU A 89 -0.69 11.96 -7.57
N LEU A 90 -1.26 13.15 -7.77
CA LEU A 90 -2.55 13.52 -7.19
C LEU A 90 -3.66 12.60 -7.70
N LEU A 91 -3.71 12.35 -9.01
CA LEU A 91 -4.71 11.46 -9.62
C LEU A 91 -4.56 10.03 -9.10
N SER A 92 -3.33 9.49 -9.07
CA SER A 92 -3.07 8.12 -8.65
C SER A 92 -3.41 7.88 -7.18
N ILE A 93 -3.01 8.80 -6.28
CA ILE A 93 -3.32 8.71 -4.85
C ILE A 93 -4.83 8.88 -4.61
N THR A 94 -5.47 9.83 -5.30
CA THR A 94 -6.92 10.08 -5.14
C THR A 94 -7.74 8.87 -5.57
N LEU A 95 -7.42 8.26 -6.73
CA LEU A 95 -8.09 7.05 -7.18
C LEU A 95 -7.88 5.89 -6.19
N GLY A 96 -6.65 5.69 -5.71
CA GLY A 96 -6.35 4.68 -4.69
C GLY A 96 -7.13 4.91 -3.38
N GLY A 97 -7.28 6.16 -2.96
CA GLY A 97 -8.09 6.55 -1.81
C GLY A 97 -9.58 6.24 -1.99
N ILE A 98 -10.14 6.54 -3.16
CA ILE A 98 -11.56 6.25 -3.48
C ILE A 98 -11.80 4.74 -3.49
N ILE A 99 -10.90 3.95 -4.10
CA ILE A 99 -11.00 2.48 -4.11
C ILE A 99 -10.92 1.93 -2.68
N SER A 100 -9.97 2.42 -1.88
CA SER A 100 -9.82 1.99 -0.48
C SER A 100 -11.05 2.32 0.36
N ALA A 101 -11.61 3.53 0.21
CA ALA A 101 -12.85 3.92 0.86
C ALA A 101 -14.02 3.02 0.43
N SER A 102 -14.10 2.69 -0.86
CA SER A 102 -15.13 1.79 -1.39
C SER A 102 -15.04 0.42 -0.73
N ILE A 103 -13.86 -0.17 -0.63
CA ILE A 103 -13.63 -1.45 0.06
C ILE A 103 -14.08 -1.40 1.53
N VAL A 104 -13.71 -0.33 2.25
CA VAL A 104 -14.09 -0.18 3.66
C VAL A 104 -15.60 -0.04 3.82
N ILE A 105 -16.26 0.77 2.99
CA ILE A 105 -17.71 0.98 3.06
C ILE A 105 -18.47 -0.29 2.67
N THR A 106 -18.08 -0.96 1.59
CA THR A 106 -18.69 -2.25 1.18
C THR A 106 -18.49 -3.31 2.26
N SER A 107 -17.31 -3.35 2.89
CA SER A 107 -17.03 -4.26 4.01
C SER A 107 -17.91 -3.95 5.23
N ALA A 108 -18.09 -2.68 5.57
CA ALA A 108 -18.94 -2.27 6.68
C ALA A 108 -20.40 -2.73 6.45
N VAL A 109 -20.96 -2.50 5.26
CA VAL A 109 -22.32 -2.96 4.93
C VAL A 109 -22.42 -4.49 4.90
N ALA A 110 -21.38 -5.17 4.40
CA ALA A 110 -21.37 -6.61 4.25
C ALA A 110 -21.24 -7.35 5.60
N PHE A 111 -20.46 -6.82 6.54
CA PHE A 111 -20.00 -7.58 7.71
C PHE A 111 -20.27 -6.92 9.07
N TYR A 112 -20.34 -5.58 9.16
CA TYR A 112 -20.46 -4.89 10.45
C TYR A 112 -21.80 -5.23 11.13
N GLY A 113 -21.73 -5.64 12.41
CA GLY A 113 -22.91 -6.00 13.20
C GLY A 113 -23.55 -7.36 12.87
N LYS A 114 -22.97 -8.15 11.95
CA LYS A 114 -23.55 -9.43 11.51
C LYS A 114 -22.91 -10.68 12.12
N GLY A 115 -21.96 -10.52 13.05
CA GLY A 115 -21.31 -11.64 13.74
C GLY A 115 -20.46 -12.56 12.85
N VAL A 116 -20.09 -12.12 11.65
CA VAL A 116 -19.29 -12.92 10.70
C VAL A 116 -17.81 -12.87 11.12
N SER A 117 -17.21 -14.02 11.44
CA SER A 117 -15.76 -14.13 11.58
C SER A 117 -15.12 -14.16 10.18
N LEU A 118 -14.12 -13.30 9.96
CA LEU A 118 -13.36 -13.24 8.72
C LEU A 118 -12.04 -13.97 8.93
N GLU A 119 -12.04 -15.26 8.61
CA GLU A 119 -10.90 -16.16 8.83
C GLU A 119 -10.14 -16.44 7.53
N SER A 120 -10.75 -16.15 6.38
CA SER A 120 -10.14 -16.36 5.06
C SER A 120 -10.30 -15.19 4.11
N GLY A 121 -9.34 -15.05 3.18
CA GLY A 121 -9.42 -14.06 2.11
C GLY A 121 -10.64 -14.25 1.20
N ILE A 122 -11.12 -15.48 1.00
CA ILE A 122 -12.29 -15.76 0.16
C ILE A 122 -13.57 -15.20 0.78
N GLN A 123 -13.70 -15.24 2.11
CA GLN A 123 -14.84 -14.63 2.82
C GLN A 123 -14.87 -13.10 2.62
N LEU A 124 -13.72 -12.44 2.47
CA LEU A 124 -13.67 -11.01 2.18
C LEU A 124 -14.35 -10.67 0.85
N GLY A 125 -14.36 -11.59 -0.12
CA GLY A 125 -15.03 -11.41 -1.40
C GLY A 125 -16.54 -11.23 -1.28
N GLN A 126 -17.17 -11.75 -0.22
CA GLN A 126 -18.64 -11.72 -0.05
C GLN A 126 -19.25 -10.32 -0.08
N GLN A 127 -18.47 -9.29 0.20
CA GLN A 127 -18.92 -7.90 0.06
C GLN A 127 -19.26 -7.49 -1.37
N LEU A 128 -18.74 -8.20 -2.39
CA LEU A 128 -19.05 -7.99 -3.81
C LEU A 128 -20.28 -8.78 -4.28
N LYS A 129 -20.88 -9.62 -3.44
CA LYS A 129 -22.07 -10.43 -3.77
C LYS A 129 -23.24 -9.62 -4.33
N PRO A 130 -23.54 -8.38 -3.87
CA PRO A 130 -24.61 -7.58 -4.46
C PRO A 130 -24.43 -7.27 -5.95
N LEU A 131 -23.17 -7.20 -6.43
CA LEU A 131 -22.86 -6.97 -7.83
C LEU A 131 -22.70 -8.28 -8.61
N LEU A 132 -21.96 -9.23 -8.04
CA LEU A 132 -21.44 -10.39 -8.77
C LEU A 132 -22.22 -11.68 -8.55
N GLY A 133 -23.12 -11.72 -7.56
CA GLY A 133 -23.90 -12.92 -7.23
C GLY A 133 -23.01 -14.14 -7.00
N SER A 134 -23.26 -15.22 -7.73
CA SER A 134 -22.50 -16.48 -7.67
C SER A 134 -21.06 -16.36 -8.17
N PHE A 135 -20.74 -15.36 -9.02
CA PHE A 135 -19.39 -15.17 -9.57
C PHE A 135 -18.41 -14.48 -8.61
N THR A 136 -18.88 -14.08 -7.43
CA THR A 136 -18.11 -13.35 -6.41
C THR A 136 -16.76 -13.99 -6.10
N ASN A 137 -16.76 -15.27 -5.74
CA ASN A 137 -15.53 -15.96 -5.33
C ASN A 137 -14.53 -16.08 -6.49
N PHE A 138 -15.03 -16.26 -7.71
CA PHE A 138 -14.20 -16.38 -8.91
C PHE A 138 -13.53 -15.04 -9.25
N LEU A 139 -14.31 -13.96 -9.40
CA LEU A 139 -13.77 -12.66 -9.79
C LEU A 139 -12.90 -12.05 -8.69
N PHE A 140 -13.33 -12.17 -7.42
CA PHE A 140 -12.52 -11.73 -6.29
C PHE A 140 -11.23 -12.54 -6.20
N GLY A 141 -11.30 -13.86 -6.35
CA GLY A 141 -10.11 -14.72 -6.34
C GLY A 141 -9.11 -14.35 -7.44
N LEU A 142 -9.59 -14.13 -8.67
CA LEU A 142 -8.75 -13.68 -9.79
C LEU A 142 -8.13 -12.29 -9.54
N GLY A 143 -8.93 -11.33 -9.08
CA GLY A 143 -8.44 -9.98 -8.77
C GLY A 143 -7.43 -9.97 -7.62
N PHE A 144 -7.71 -10.73 -6.56
CA PHE A 144 -6.85 -10.86 -5.39
C PHE A 144 -5.53 -11.56 -5.73
N PHE A 145 -5.58 -12.62 -6.55
CA PHE A 145 -4.40 -13.26 -7.11
C PHE A 145 -3.59 -12.29 -7.97
N ALA A 146 -4.24 -11.53 -8.85
CA ALA A 146 -3.57 -10.57 -9.72
C ALA A 146 -2.87 -9.46 -8.92
N ALA A 147 -3.52 -8.95 -7.86
CA ALA A 147 -2.94 -7.98 -6.95
C ALA A 147 -1.70 -8.55 -6.23
N GLY A 148 -1.80 -9.77 -5.70
CA GLY A 148 -0.69 -10.47 -5.05
C GLY A 148 0.50 -10.70 -5.99
N MET A 149 0.26 -11.19 -7.20
CA MET A 149 1.28 -11.41 -8.22
C MET A 149 1.95 -10.10 -8.67
N SER A 150 1.17 -9.04 -8.89
CA SER A 150 1.71 -7.72 -9.24
C SER A 150 2.64 -7.18 -8.14
N SER A 151 2.24 -7.34 -6.87
CA SER A 151 3.07 -6.96 -5.73
C SER A 151 4.33 -7.83 -5.60
N ALA A 152 4.23 -9.13 -5.87
CA ALA A 152 5.37 -10.06 -5.82
C ALA A 152 6.44 -9.74 -6.87
N LEU A 153 6.08 -9.06 -7.97
CA LEU A 153 7.04 -8.56 -8.96
C LEU A 153 7.64 -7.21 -8.56
N THR A 154 6.81 -6.28 -8.10
CA THR A 154 7.20 -4.89 -7.85
C THR A 154 7.93 -4.69 -6.52
N ALA A 155 7.57 -5.42 -5.45
CA ALA A 155 8.18 -5.25 -4.13
C ALA A 155 9.66 -5.67 -4.07
N PRO A 156 10.08 -6.85 -4.61
CA PRO A 156 11.50 -7.20 -4.69
C PRO A 156 12.31 -6.20 -5.51
N TYR A 157 11.71 -5.68 -6.58
CA TYR A 157 12.33 -4.68 -7.45
C TYR A 157 12.52 -3.34 -6.73
N ALA A 158 11.53 -2.90 -5.96
CA ALA A 158 11.62 -1.71 -5.12
C ALA A 158 12.69 -1.85 -4.03
N ALA A 159 12.73 -3.00 -3.35
CA ALA A 159 13.73 -3.28 -2.33
C ALA A 159 15.16 -3.25 -2.90
N ALA A 160 15.35 -3.86 -4.08
CA ALA A 160 16.64 -3.87 -4.77
C ALA A 160 17.05 -2.45 -5.22
N PHE A 161 16.10 -1.63 -5.67
CA PHE A 161 16.37 -0.23 -6.00
C PHE A 161 16.75 0.63 -4.80
N ALA A 162 15.98 0.53 -3.71
CA ALA A 162 16.29 1.25 -2.47
C ALA A 162 17.68 0.86 -1.96
N SER A 163 18.00 -0.43 -1.95
CA SER A 163 19.30 -0.96 -1.51
C SER A 163 20.44 -0.47 -2.40
N SER A 164 20.27 -0.49 -3.72
CA SER A 164 21.26 0.01 -4.68
C SER A 164 21.54 1.51 -4.50
N GLY A 165 20.50 2.31 -4.23
CA GLY A 165 20.63 3.74 -3.95
C GLY A 165 21.37 4.04 -2.65
N VAL A 166 21.12 3.26 -1.59
CA VAL A 166 21.79 3.43 -0.28
C VAL A 166 23.24 2.95 -0.32
N LEU A 167 23.50 1.81 -0.96
CA LEU A 167 24.82 1.18 -1.01
C LEU A 167 25.71 1.72 -2.16
N GLY A 168 25.18 2.61 -3.00
CA GLY A 168 25.92 3.27 -4.08
C GLY A 168 26.36 2.31 -5.19
N TRP A 169 25.65 1.21 -5.41
CA TRP A 169 26.04 0.20 -6.39
C TRP A 169 25.92 0.73 -7.83
N LYS A 170 27.06 0.69 -8.56
CA LYS A 170 27.11 1.03 -9.98
C LYS A 170 26.56 -0.14 -10.81
N GLY A 171 25.74 0.16 -11.83
CA GLY A 171 25.18 -0.85 -12.74
C GLY A 171 23.66 -1.09 -12.65
N GLY A 172 22.95 -0.37 -11.77
CA GLY A 172 21.49 -0.41 -11.71
C GLY A 172 20.94 -1.83 -11.51
N HIS A 173 19.93 -2.20 -12.32
CA HIS A 173 19.28 -3.51 -12.27
C HIS A 173 20.20 -4.69 -12.65
N ASN A 174 21.34 -4.43 -13.29
CA ASN A 174 22.28 -5.47 -13.71
C ASN A 174 23.36 -5.79 -12.68
N SER A 175 23.47 -5.00 -11.61
CA SER A 175 24.47 -5.26 -10.56
C SER A 175 24.17 -6.57 -9.82
N LYS A 176 25.24 -7.28 -9.40
CA LYS A 176 25.11 -8.52 -8.62
C LYS A 176 24.33 -8.27 -7.31
N GLY A 177 24.58 -7.12 -6.67
CA GLY A 177 23.87 -6.72 -5.45
C GLY A 177 22.37 -6.53 -5.67
N PHE A 178 21.96 -5.85 -6.75
CA PHE A 178 20.54 -5.68 -7.09
C PHE A 178 19.83 -7.03 -7.27
N LYS A 179 20.43 -7.93 -8.07
CA LYS A 179 19.88 -9.28 -8.30
C LYS A 179 19.83 -10.10 -7.02
N GLY A 180 20.83 -9.96 -6.15
CA GLY A 180 20.89 -10.62 -4.85
C GLY A 180 19.74 -10.20 -3.94
N ILE A 181 19.48 -8.90 -3.79
CA ILE A 181 18.35 -8.39 -3.00
C ILE A 181 17.02 -8.82 -3.61
N TRP A 182 16.86 -8.66 -4.93
CA TRP A 182 15.64 -9.07 -5.63
C TRP A 182 15.32 -10.56 -5.40
N LEU A 183 16.32 -11.44 -5.59
CA LEU A 183 16.14 -12.87 -5.37
C LEU A 183 15.91 -13.19 -3.88
N GLY A 184 16.64 -12.52 -2.98
CA GLY A 184 16.51 -12.70 -1.53
C GLY A 184 15.11 -12.39 -1.03
N VAL A 185 14.49 -11.31 -1.50
CA VAL A 185 13.09 -10.97 -1.14
C VAL A 185 12.11 -12.02 -1.65
N ILE A 186 12.29 -12.53 -2.87
CA ILE A 186 11.44 -13.59 -3.43
C ILE A 186 11.58 -14.88 -2.62
N VAL A 187 12.82 -15.31 -2.36
CA VAL A 187 13.10 -16.53 -1.59
C VAL A 187 12.56 -16.42 -0.16
N ALA A 188 12.74 -15.27 0.50
CA ALA A 188 12.15 -15.02 1.82
C ALA A 188 10.62 -15.12 1.79
N GLY A 189 9.97 -14.55 0.77
CA GLY A 189 8.53 -14.66 0.58
C GLY A 189 8.06 -16.11 0.39
N LEU A 190 8.79 -16.90 -0.40
CA LEU A 190 8.51 -18.33 -0.62
C LEU A 190 8.70 -19.15 0.67
N ILE A 191 9.75 -18.87 1.44
CA ILE A 191 9.99 -19.52 2.74
C ILE A 191 8.84 -19.20 3.70
N ILE A 192 8.41 -17.94 3.81
CA ILE A 192 7.28 -17.55 4.66
C ILE A 192 5.99 -18.26 4.18
N ALA A 193 5.75 -18.32 2.87
CA ALA A 193 4.60 -19.02 2.32
C ALA A 193 4.62 -20.53 2.65
N TYR A 194 5.78 -21.17 2.57
CA TYR A 194 5.98 -22.57 2.93
C TYR A 194 5.79 -22.80 4.44
N LEU A 195 6.45 -22.01 5.29
CA LEU A 195 6.32 -22.12 6.75
C LEU A 195 4.87 -21.92 7.20
N ARG A 196 4.17 -20.95 6.60
CA ARG A 196 2.74 -20.77 6.85
C ARG A 196 1.95 -22.04 6.58
N ALA A 197 2.20 -22.70 5.44
CA ALA A 197 1.51 -23.94 5.08
C ALA A 197 1.88 -25.08 6.04
N ALA A 198 3.16 -25.21 6.41
CA ALA A 198 3.64 -26.24 7.33
C ALA A 198 3.07 -26.10 8.76
N PHE A 199 2.94 -24.88 9.27
CA PHE A 199 2.46 -24.58 10.61
C PHE A 199 0.98 -24.17 10.67
N ASN A 200 0.26 -24.27 9.55
CA ASN A 200 -1.15 -23.86 9.40
C ASN A 200 -1.45 -22.43 9.93
N ILE A 201 -0.52 -21.50 9.71
CA ILE A 201 -0.64 -20.11 10.17
C ILE A 201 -1.70 -19.38 9.34
N ASN A 202 -2.55 -18.59 9.99
CA ASN A 202 -3.56 -17.78 9.32
C ASN A 202 -2.88 -16.77 8.35
N PRO A 203 -3.24 -16.74 7.06
CA PRO A 203 -2.64 -15.81 6.10
C PRO A 203 -2.97 -14.35 6.42
N LEU A 204 -4.15 -14.07 6.99
CA LEU A 204 -4.57 -12.72 7.35
C LEU A 204 -3.68 -12.13 8.44
N SER A 205 -3.24 -12.92 9.43
CA SER A 205 -2.33 -12.42 10.46
C SER A 205 -0.97 -12.05 9.90
N ILE A 206 -0.45 -12.79 8.91
CA ILE A 206 0.80 -12.45 8.22
C ILE A 206 0.65 -11.14 7.43
N ILE A 207 -0.49 -10.97 6.73
CA ILE A 207 -0.78 -9.73 6.00
C ILE A 207 -0.85 -8.55 6.97
N ILE A 208 -1.62 -8.66 8.06
CA ILE A 208 -1.76 -7.60 9.06
C ILE A 208 -0.40 -7.29 9.69
N PHE A 209 0.38 -8.30 10.05
CA PHE A 209 1.72 -8.13 10.59
C PHE A 209 2.64 -7.34 9.63
N ALA A 210 2.64 -7.68 8.34
CA ALA A 210 3.41 -6.93 7.34
C ALA A 210 2.99 -5.46 7.27
N GLN A 211 1.70 -5.15 7.44
CA GLN A 211 1.23 -3.75 7.47
C GLN A 211 1.62 -3.02 8.75
N VAL A 212 1.61 -3.70 9.89
CA VAL A 212 2.12 -3.15 11.15
C VAL A 212 3.62 -2.85 11.03
N ALA A 213 4.39 -3.75 10.41
CA ALA A 213 5.81 -3.54 10.12
C ALA A 213 6.06 -2.30 9.24
N ASN A 214 5.23 -2.10 8.21
CA ASN A 214 5.28 -0.87 7.39
C ASN A 214 5.04 0.39 8.23
N GLY A 215 4.09 0.35 9.17
CA GLY A 215 3.82 1.43 10.11
C GLY A 215 5.02 1.80 10.99
N PHE A 216 5.92 0.86 11.29
CA PHE A 216 7.15 1.13 12.03
C PHE A 216 8.26 1.77 11.18
N ILE A 217 8.36 1.36 9.92
CA ILE A 217 9.41 1.86 9.00
C ILE A 217 9.08 3.27 8.50
N LEU A 218 7.78 3.59 8.38
CA LEU A 218 7.32 4.85 7.83
C LEU A 218 7.83 6.11 8.54
N PRO A 219 7.81 6.24 9.88
CA PRO A 219 8.38 7.41 10.57
C PRO A 219 9.83 7.69 10.14
N VAL A 220 10.66 6.65 10.14
CA VAL A 220 12.09 6.76 9.80
C VAL A 220 12.25 7.21 8.35
N ALA A 221 11.52 6.59 7.42
CA ALA A 221 11.57 6.95 6.02
C ALA A 221 11.07 8.38 5.74
N SER A 222 9.99 8.81 6.41
CA SER A 222 9.43 10.16 6.28
C SER A 222 10.34 11.23 6.86
N ILE A 223 10.98 10.98 8.01
CA ILE A 223 11.99 11.89 8.61
C ILE A 223 13.16 12.07 7.64
N PHE A 224 13.70 10.96 7.12
CA PHE A 224 14.81 11.02 6.17
C PHE A 224 14.43 11.79 4.90
N LEU A 225 13.24 11.56 4.36
CA LEU A 225 12.74 12.28 3.19
C LEU A 225 12.66 13.79 3.47
N LEU A 226 12.08 14.20 4.61
CA LEU A 226 11.97 15.61 4.96
C LEU A 226 13.35 16.27 5.12
N PHE A 227 14.31 15.55 5.70
CA PHE A 227 15.70 16.00 5.79
C PHE A 227 16.32 16.23 4.41
N VAL A 228 16.19 15.25 3.49
CA VAL A 228 16.73 15.36 2.13
C VAL A 228 16.09 16.51 1.36
N LEU A 229 14.77 16.71 1.48
CA LEU A 229 14.04 17.79 0.80
C LEU A 229 14.39 19.20 1.32
N ASN A 230 15.04 19.29 2.49
CA ASN A 230 15.55 20.55 3.05
C ASN A 230 17.05 20.76 2.81
N ASN A 231 17.74 19.82 2.16
CA ASN A 231 19.15 19.98 1.84
C ASN A 231 19.33 20.96 0.66
N ARG A 232 19.73 22.20 0.97
CA ARG A 232 19.96 23.26 -0.02
C ARG A 232 21.01 22.92 -1.08
N GLN A 233 22.05 22.15 -0.72
CA GLN A 233 23.10 21.75 -1.67
C GLN A 233 22.56 20.80 -2.74
N LYS A 234 21.64 19.89 -2.38
CA LYS A 234 21.05 18.91 -3.30
C LYS A 234 19.83 19.44 -4.06
N MET A 235 18.99 20.24 -3.40
CA MET A 235 17.68 20.66 -3.93
C MET A 235 17.70 22.06 -4.56
N GLY A 236 18.71 22.90 -4.27
CA GLY A 236 18.80 24.26 -4.81
C GLY A 236 17.54 25.09 -4.50
N LYS A 237 16.90 25.62 -5.56
CA LYS A 237 15.66 26.42 -5.45
C LYS A 237 14.40 25.59 -5.15
N LEU A 238 14.48 24.25 -5.20
CA LEU A 238 13.36 23.32 -4.99
C LEU A 238 13.28 22.80 -3.55
N VAL A 239 13.99 23.42 -2.59
CA VAL A 239 13.83 23.11 -1.17
C VAL A 239 12.40 23.33 -0.72
N ASN A 240 11.98 22.55 0.28
CA ASN A 240 10.67 22.73 0.88
C ASN A 240 10.49 24.16 1.43
N ASN A 241 9.33 24.74 1.16
CA ASN A 241 8.90 25.98 1.79
C ASN A 241 8.35 25.72 3.21
N ILE A 242 8.09 26.80 3.96
CA ILE A 242 7.60 26.73 5.34
C ILE A 242 6.30 25.92 5.44
N LYS A 243 5.34 26.12 4.52
CA LYS A 243 4.07 25.38 4.52
C LYS A 243 4.30 23.87 4.34
N GLN A 244 5.17 23.49 3.42
CA GLN A 244 5.54 22.08 3.17
C GLN A 244 6.25 21.46 4.37
N ASN A 245 7.11 22.21 5.06
CA ASN A 245 7.77 21.72 6.26
C ASN A 245 6.80 21.57 7.45
N ILE A 246 5.87 22.49 7.64
CA ILE A 246 4.82 22.36 8.67
C ILE A 246 3.97 21.11 8.39
N LEU A 247 3.46 20.96 7.17
CA LEU A 247 2.65 19.80 6.79
C LEU A 247 3.45 18.49 6.90
N GLY A 248 4.69 18.48 6.41
CA GLY A 248 5.58 17.32 6.48
C GLY A 248 5.90 16.93 7.92
N SER A 249 6.14 17.89 8.80
CA SER A 249 6.40 17.65 10.22
C SER A 249 5.16 17.14 10.94
N LEU A 250 3.97 17.65 10.60
CA LEU A 250 2.70 17.16 11.14
C LEU A 250 2.43 15.71 10.72
N ILE A 251 2.70 15.36 9.46
CA ILE A 251 2.62 13.97 8.98
C ILE A 251 3.59 13.09 9.75
N ILE A 252 4.86 13.51 9.90
CA ILE A 252 5.85 12.76 10.68
C ILE A 252 5.39 12.58 12.12
N LEU A 253 4.85 13.60 12.76
CA LEU A 253 4.38 13.52 14.13
C LEU A 253 3.24 12.50 14.28
N ILE A 254 2.25 12.56 13.37
CA ILE A 254 1.14 11.59 13.34
C ILE A 254 1.70 10.18 13.13
N VAL A 255 2.49 9.96 12.09
CA VAL A 255 3.03 8.64 11.77
C VAL A 255 3.95 8.12 12.89
N SER A 256 4.76 8.97 13.52
CA SER A 256 5.64 8.59 14.63
C SER A 256 4.84 8.21 15.88
N PHE A 257 3.82 8.99 16.22
CA PHE A 257 2.89 8.65 17.30
C PHE A 257 2.23 7.29 17.04
N LEU A 258 1.75 7.09 15.81
CA LEU A 258 1.13 5.85 15.36
C LEU A 258 2.11 4.65 15.43
N GLY A 259 3.35 4.84 14.97
CA GLY A 259 4.41 3.84 15.04
C GLY A 259 4.78 3.47 16.47
N LEU A 260 5.07 4.46 17.33
CA LEU A 260 5.43 4.23 18.73
C LEU A 260 4.31 3.53 19.52
N TRP A 261 3.05 3.90 19.28
CA TRP A 261 1.91 3.26 19.92
C TRP A 261 1.78 1.78 19.56
N ASN A 262 2.01 1.44 18.29
CA ASN A 262 2.05 0.04 17.85
C ASN A 262 3.11 -0.77 18.62
N ILE A 263 4.29 -0.18 18.89
CA ILE A 263 5.37 -0.83 19.65
C ILE A 263 4.87 -1.12 21.07
N ILE A 264 4.37 -0.09 21.74
CA ILE A 264 3.90 -0.19 23.12
C ILE A 264 2.84 -1.29 23.26
N LYS A 265 1.88 -1.37 22.32
CA LYS A 265 0.83 -2.39 22.36
C LYS A 265 1.30 -3.80 22.00
N LEU A 266 2.34 -3.93 21.17
CA LEU A 266 2.93 -5.23 20.83
C LEU A 266 3.70 -5.81 22.02
N PHE A 267 4.37 -4.96 22.81
CA PHE A 267 5.16 -5.38 23.97
C PHE A 267 4.39 -5.43 25.30
N LEU A 268 3.29 -4.68 25.44
CA LEU A 268 2.40 -4.73 26.63
C LEU A 268 1.30 -5.80 26.52
N LYS A 269 1.46 -6.80 25.65
CA LYS A 269 0.51 -7.88 25.46
C LYS A 269 1.05 -9.21 25.97
#